data_AF-A0A1Q7QB29-F1
#
_entry.id   AF-A0A1Q7QB29-F1
#
_cell.length_a   1.000
_cell.length_b   1.000
_cell.length_c   1.000
_cell.angle_alpha   90.00
_cell.angle_beta   90.00
_cell.angle_gamma   90.00
#
_symmetry.space_group_name_H-M   'P 1'
#
loop_
_entity.id
_entity.type
_entity.pdbx_description
1 polymer ?
#
loop_
_entity_poly.entity_id
_entity_poly.type
_entity_poly.pdbx_seq_one_letter_code
_entity_poly.pdbx_strand_id
1 'polypeptide(L)'
;MPGGGVADVIVDGERITTIGPGVAERIAAAADGTGRLLLPAYIDGHVHLDKVLIRDELRDHDGTLAGAIEATHERKRRYTAEDVRARARSVIESSVQLGTTRLRSHVDVDTIGGLTPLEGVMAAAADCADIADVQTIAFPQEGLLRDPGAYGLMEAAIEAGADVVGGMPHWEADEAAQREHVHMCFDLAERFDRDLDMHVDETDDGGVRTLEMVADEALGRGYLGRVCAGHVCSLAAAPHDYAERVIDKCLRAGISIAANPVTNLVLQGRGDRGLVRRGTTRIGELRAAGVNVLFGQDCVKDGFYPFGRGSMLEVALISAHAAHLTTRSDLAFALRAVSDAPAKAWRLTDYGLEVGARADLQLLPVPSWEEALRLQPLPEKVWFKGRLVADSSVETRLHRSS
;
A
#
# COMPACT_ATOMS: atom_id res chain seq x y z
N MET A 1 1.21 23.71 -6.72
CA MET A 1 0.97 22.47 -7.50
C MET A 1 2.23 21.59 -7.50
N PRO A 2 2.15 20.27 -7.76
CA PRO A 2 3.30 19.35 -7.70
C PRO A 2 4.53 19.79 -8.54
N GLY A 3 4.29 20.38 -9.72
CA GLY A 3 5.35 20.88 -10.61
C GLY A 3 5.89 22.28 -10.28
N GLY A 4 5.55 22.85 -9.12
CA GLY A 4 5.98 24.19 -8.70
C GLY A 4 5.15 25.36 -9.25
N GLY A 5 4.17 25.09 -10.12
CA GLY A 5 3.24 26.09 -10.62
C GLY A 5 2.20 26.53 -9.58
N VAL A 6 1.68 27.74 -9.75
CA VAL A 6 0.52 28.30 -9.03
C VAL A 6 -0.69 28.25 -9.95
N ALA A 7 -1.81 27.75 -9.44
CA ALA A 7 -3.07 27.68 -10.16
C ALA A 7 -4.24 27.67 -9.17
N ASP A 8 -5.39 28.16 -9.62
CA ASP A 8 -6.66 27.92 -8.94
C ASP A 8 -7.22 26.58 -9.43
N VAL A 9 -7.90 25.87 -8.53
CA VAL A 9 -8.58 24.60 -8.82
C VAL A 9 -10.04 24.74 -8.42
N ILE A 10 -10.94 24.64 -9.40
CA ILE A 10 -12.39 24.68 -9.17
C ILE A 10 -12.90 23.24 -9.06
N VAL A 11 -13.59 22.99 -7.96
CA VAL A 11 -14.31 21.75 -7.70
C VAL A 11 -15.81 22.05 -7.76
N ASP A 12 -16.55 21.23 -8.51
CA ASP A 12 -18.01 21.25 -8.53
C ASP A 12 -18.53 19.82 -8.27
N GLY A 13 -19.36 19.67 -7.24
CA GLY A 13 -19.71 18.37 -6.69
C GLY A 13 -18.47 17.56 -6.32
N GLU A 14 -18.29 16.40 -6.95
CA GLU A 14 -17.19 15.47 -6.66
C GLU A 14 -15.99 15.60 -7.61
N ARG A 15 -16.02 16.53 -8.58
CA ARG A 15 -15.03 16.58 -9.68
C ARG A 15 -14.32 17.91 -9.78
N ILE A 16 -13.07 17.84 -10.23
CA ILE A 16 -12.31 19.01 -10.67
C ILE A 16 -12.84 19.44 -12.04
N THR A 17 -13.35 20.66 -12.16
CA THR A 17 -13.94 21.16 -13.41
C THR A 17 -13.03 22.11 -14.16
N THR A 18 -12.19 22.87 -13.45
CA THR A 18 -11.29 23.85 -14.07
C THR A 18 -9.99 23.95 -13.27
N ILE A 19 -8.85 24.02 -13.97
CA ILE A 19 -7.55 24.34 -13.39
C ILE A 19 -6.93 25.46 -14.21
N GLY A 20 -6.53 26.55 -13.57
CA GLY A 20 -5.87 27.65 -14.26
C GLY A 20 -5.63 28.88 -13.36
N PRO A 21 -4.79 29.82 -13.78
CA PRO A 21 -4.58 31.05 -13.03
C PRO A 21 -5.81 31.95 -13.12
N GLY A 22 -6.26 32.49 -11.98
CA GLY A 22 -7.34 33.50 -11.90
C GLY A 22 -8.74 32.95 -12.14
N VAL A 23 -8.94 31.64 -12.28
CA VAL A 23 -10.27 31.06 -12.52
C VAL A 23 -11.16 31.16 -11.28
N ALA A 24 -10.59 31.35 -10.08
CA ALA A 24 -11.33 31.50 -8.84
C ALA A 24 -11.78 32.95 -8.53
N GLU A 25 -11.43 33.96 -9.35
CA GLU A 25 -11.73 35.38 -9.09
C GLU A 25 -13.22 35.70 -8.82
N ARG A 26 -14.12 34.82 -9.27
CA ARG A 26 -15.59 34.99 -9.13
C ARG A 26 -16.24 34.01 -8.16
N ILE A 27 -15.46 33.22 -7.43
CA ILE A 27 -15.94 32.21 -6.49
C ILE A 27 -15.93 32.77 -5.07
N ALA A 28 -17.10 32.80 -4.42
CA ALA A 28 -17.25 33.40 -3.09
C ALA A 28 -16.65 32.56 -1.94
N ALA A 29 -16.51 31.24 -2.13
CA ALA A 29 -15.98 30.31 -1.14
C ALA A 29 -14.73 29.62 -1.70
N ALA A 30 -13.56 30.18 -1.44
CA ALA A 30 -12.27 29.61 -1.83
C ALA A 30 -11.39 29.35 -0.60
N ALA A 31 -10.74 28.19 -0.56
CA ALA A 31 -9.65 27.95 0.38
C ALA A 31 -8.39 28.66 -0.14
N ASP A 32 -7.77 29.48 0.69
CA ASP A 32 -6.52 30.16 0.31
C ASP A 32 -5.35 29.16 0.27
N GLY A 33 -4.87 28.89 -0.94
CA GLY A 33 -3.71 28.03 -1.20
C GLY A 33 -2.38 28.79 -1.23
N THR A 34 -2.34 30.08 -0.90
CA THR A 34 -1.12 30.90 -1.01
C THR A 34 0.01 30.35 -0.15
N GLY A 35 1.10 29.93 -0.79
CA GLY A 35 2.26 29.33 -0.11
C GLY A 35 2.06 27.87 0.33
N ARG A 36 0.93 27.25 -0.02
CA ARG A 36 0.61 25.84 0.24
C ARG A 36 0.84 24.96 -0.98
N LEU A 37 0.98 23.67 -0.72
CA LEU A 37 1.07 22.63 -1.73
C LEU A 37 -0.25 21.87 -1.77
N LEU A 38 -0.96 22.00 -2.90
CA LEU A 38 -2.09 21.13 -3.22
C LEU A 38 -1.57 19.87 -3.93
N LEU A 39 -1.95 18.70 -3.41
CA LEU A 39 -1.71 17.38 -3.99
C LEU A 39 -3.04 16.63 -4.12
N PRO A 40 -3.16 15.62 -5.00
CA PRO A 40 -4.19 14.61 -4.79
C PRO A 40 -3.98 13.93 -3.43
N ALA A 41 -5.06 13.45 -2.81
CA ALA A 41 -4.96 12.63 -1.61
C ALA A 41 -4.11 11.37 -1.89
N TYR A 42 -3.30 10.95 -0.93
CA TYR A 42 -2.44 9.77 -1.09
C TYR A 42 -3.27 8.49 -1.15
N ILE A 43 -2.64 7.45 -1.69
CA ILE A 43 -3.16 6.08 -1.69
C ILE A 43 -2.13 5.21 -0.96
N ASP A 44 -2.59 4.47 0.04
CA ASP A 44 -1.82 3.37 0.62
C ASP A 44 -2.12 2.10 -0.18
N GLY A 45 -1.16 1.71 -1.03
CA GLY A 45 -1.35 0.62 -1.97
C GLY A 45 -1.15 -0.77 -1.38
N HIS A 46 -0.74 -0.89 -0.12
CA HIS A 46 -0.52 -2.17 0.56
C HIS A 46 -0.52 -1.98 2.09
N VAL A 47 -1.56 -2.46 2.76
CA VAL A 47 -1.70 -2.43 4.23
C VAL A 47 -2.42 -3.69 4.74
N HIS A 48 -2.33 -4.02 6.03
CA HIS A 48 -3.10 -5.11 6.68
C HIS A 48 -4.03 -4.57 7.76
N LEU A 49 -5.23 -4.12 7.41
CA LEU A 49 -6.19 -3.50 8.34
C LEU A 49 -6.77 -4.48 9.36
N ASP A 50 -6.76 -5.77 9.09
CA ASP A 50 -7.31 -6.80 9.96
C ASP A 50 -6.52 -6.99 11.26
N LYS A 51 -5.20 -6.80 11.17
CA LYS A 51 -4.24 -7.04 12.25
C LYS A 51 -3.62 -5.77 12.85
N VAL A 52 -4.08 -4.58 12.45
CA VAL A 52 -3.58 -3.32 13.02
C VAL A 52 -3.82 -3.21 14.52
N LEU A 53 -2.92 -2.50 15.20
CA LEU A 53 -3.02 -2.10 16.60
C LEU A 53 -3.07 -3.26 17.61
N ILE A 54 -2.68 -4.48 17.22
CA ILE A 54 -2.68 -5.63 18.13
C ILE A 54 -1.36 -5.81 18.90
N ARG A 55 -0.30 -5.06 18.56
CA ARG A 55 1.07 -5.29 19.08
C ARG A 55 1.14 -5.49 20.59
N ASP A 56 0.45 -4.63 21.34
CA ASP A 56 0.54 -4.60 22.81
C ASP A 56 -0.19 -5.78 23.47
N GLU A 57 -0.95 -6.56 22.70
CA GLU A 57 -1.69 -7.74 23.16
C GLU A 57 -0.97 -9.06 22.79
N LEU A 58 0.12 -8.98 22.02
CA LEU A 58 0.88 -10.13 21.59
C LEU A 58 1.89 -10.54 22.66
N ARG A 59 2.19 -11.84 22.70
CA ARG A 59 3.36 -12.34 23.43
C ARG A 59 4.64 -11.76 22.82
N ASP A 60 5.67 -11.60 23.63
CA ASP A 60 7.01 -11.25 23.13
C ASP A 60 7.52 -12.33 22.16
N HIS A 61 8.22 -11.90 21.12
CA HIS A 61 8.86 -12.76 20.11
C HIS A 61 10.18 -12.14 19.63
N ASP A 62 10.92 -12.88 18.81
CA ASP A 62 12.29 -12.57 18.37
C ASP A 62 12.40 -11.49 17.27
N GLY A 63 11.28 -10.88 16.86
CA GLY A 63 11.23 -9.88 15.80
C GLY A 63 11.43 -10.41 14.38
N THR A 64 11.38 -11.74 14.16
CA THR A 64 11.39 -12.35 12.83
C THR A 64 9.97 -12.49 12.25
N LEU A 65 9.87 -12.68 10.93
CA LEU A 65 8.60 -12.97 10.25
C LEU A 65 7.89 -14.18 10.88
N ALA A 66 8.59 -15.31 11.05
CA ALA A 66 8.02 -16.52 11.63
C ALA A 66 7.55 -16.31 13.07
N GLY A 67 8.37 -15.65 13.92
CA GLY A 67 7.98 -15.35 15.31
C GLY A 67 6.76 -14.44 15.40
N ALA A 68 6.64 -13.46 14.48
CA ALA A 68 5.49 -12.56 14.38
C ALA A 68 4.20 -13.29 13.94
N ILE A 69 4.30 -14.21 12.98
CA ILE A 69 3.18 -15.06 12.52
C ILE A 69 2.62 -15.85 13.70
N GLU A 70 3.46 -16.58 14.42
CA GLU A 70 3.00 -17.41 15.52
C GLU A 70 2.36 -16.61 16.67
N ALA A 71 2.92 -15.43 17.00
CA ALA A 71 2.33 -14.54 18.00
C ALA A 71 0.96 -14.02 17.53
N THR A 72 0.83 -13.70 16.25
CA THR A 72 -0.42 -13.25 15.63
C THR A 72 -1.48 -14.36 15.62
N HIS A 73 -1.10 -15.63 15.39
CA HIS A 73 -2.02 -16.78 15.41
C HIS A 73 -2.82 -16.86 16.70
N GLU A 74 -2.16 -16.69 17.85
CA GLU A 74 -2.83 -16.75 19.15
C GLU A 74 -3.89 -15.66 19.32
N ARG A 75 -3.61 -14.46 18.81
CA ARG A 75 -4.53 -13.33 18.84
C ARG A 75 -5.65 -13.48 17.82
N LYS A 76 -5.33 -13.97 16.62
CA LYS A 76 -6.25 -14.21 15.49
C LYS A 76 -7.37 -15.19 15.86
N ARG A 77 -7.07 -16.23 16.64
CA ARG A 77 -8.09 -17.17 17.20
C ARG A 77 -9.15 -16.51 18.07
N ARG A 78 -8.89 -15.30 18.59
CA ARG A 78 -9.80 -14.53 19.44
C ARG A 78 -10.46 -13.36 18.69
N TYR A 79 -10.22 -13.22 17.38
CA TYR A 79 -10.87 -12.18 16.60
C TYR A 79 -12.39 -12.33 16.63
N THR A 80 -13.04 -11.17 16.71
CA THR A 80 -14.45 -11.00 16.36
C THR A 80 -14.50 -9.94 15.27
N ALA A 81 -15.52 -9.98 14.41
CA ALA A 81 -15.68 -8.98 13.37
C ALA A 81 -15.74 -7.56 13.95
N GLU A 82 -16.35 -7.37 15.13
CA GLU A 82 -16.44 -6.07 15.80
C GLU A 82 -15.08 -5.58 16.34
N ASP A 83 -14.24 -6.46 16.89
CA ASP A 83 -12.86 -6.13 17.30
C ASP A 83 -12.02 -5.67 16.09
N VAL A 84 -12.07 -6.44 15.01
CA VAL A 84 -11.36 -6.13 13.77
C VAL A 84 -11.85 -4.81 13.19
N ARG A 85 -13.18 -4.63 13.10
CA ARG A 85 -13.82 -3.39 12.62
C ARG A 85 -13.35 -2.18 13.40
N ALA A 86 -13.37 -2.22 14.73
CA ALA A 86 -13.00 -1.07 15.56
C ALA A 86 -11.54 -0.65 15.34
N ARG A 87 -10.61 -1.61 15.27
CA ARG A 87 -9.19 -1.35 15.03
C ARG A 87 -8.94 -0.83 13.61
N ALA A 88 -9.51 -1.50 12.60
CA ALA A 88 -9.39 -1.10 11.20
C ALA A 88 -9.93 0.32 10.97
N ARG A 89 -11.11 0.62 11.50
CA ARG A 89 -11.73 1.95 11.45
C ARG A 89 -10.82 3.03 12.04
N SER A 90 -10.23 2.78 13.20
CA SER A 90 -9.31 3.74 13.85
C SER A 90 -8.11 4.08 12.95
N VAL A 91 -7.56 3.10 12.23
CA VAL A 91 -6.45 3.33 11.30
C VAL A 91 -6.90 4.00 10.01
N ILE A 92 -8.08 3.67 9.46
CA ILE A 92 -8.65 4.38 8.30
C ILE A 92 -8.84 5.87 8.62
N GLU A 93 -9.49 6.19 9.75
CA GLU A 93 -9.71 7.57 10.19
C GLU A 93 -8.39 8.33 10.41
N SER A 94 -7.39 7.68 11.03
CA SER A 94 -6.05 8.26 11.22
C SER A 94 -5.34 8.51 9.89
N SER A 95 -5.49 7.60 8.92
CA SER A 95 -4.90 7.73 7.59
C SER A 95 -5.51 8.90 6.81
N VAL A 96 -6.84 9.10 6.92
CA VAL A 96 -7.53 10.25 6.32
C VAL A 96 -7.03 11.57 6.90
N GLN A 97 -6.84 11.66 8.22
CA GLN A 97 -6.24 12.85 8.86
C GLN A 97 -4.83 13.16 8.33
N LEU A 98 -4.13 12.15 7.82
CA LEU A 98 -2.78 12.24 7.28
C LEU A 98 -2.75 12.35 5.75
N GLY A 99 -3.90 12.57 5.12
CA GLY A 99 -4.03 12.83 3.68
C GLY A 99 -4.19 11.58 2.82
N THR A 100 -4.40 10.40 3.41
CA THR A 100 -4.59 9.13 2.70
C THR A 100 -6.08 8.77 2.68
N THR A 101 -6.72 8.80 1.52
CA THR A 101 -8.18 8.55 1.39
C THR A 101 -8.51 7.28 0.61
N ARG A 102 -7.49 6.52 0.20
CA ARG A 102 -7.66 5.23 -0.46
C ARG A 102 -6.68 4.24 0.14
N LEU A 103 -7.15 3.06 0.52
CA LEU A 103 -6.33 2.02 1.14
C LEU A 103 -6.61 0.67 0.50
N ARG A 104 -5.56 -0.08 0.15
CA ARG A 104 -5.66 -1.46 -0.32
C ARG A 104 -5.22 -2.40 0.78
N SER A 105 -6.18 -3.08 1.39
CA SER A 105 -5.92 -3.96 2.53
C SER A 105 -5.82 -5.41 2.10
N HIS A 106 -4.69 -6.04 2.38
CA HIS A 106 -4.62 -7.49 2.54
C HIS A 106 -5.35 -7.87 3.82
N VAL A 107 -6.10 -8.97 3.77
CA VAL A 107 -6.92 -9.44 4.88
C VAL A 107 -6.78 -10.95 4.96
N ASP A 108 -6.34 -11.45 6.12
CA ASP A 108 -6.11 -12.88 6.31
C ASP A 108 -7.39 -13.70 6.08
N VAL A 109 -7.29 -14.69 5.19
CA VAL A 109 -8.32 -15.71 4.90
C VAL A 109 -7.66 -17.08 5.03
N ASP A 110 -7.90 -17.73 6.16
CA ASP A 110 -7.25 -18.99 6.55
C ASP A 110 -8.13 -19.79 7.53
N THR A 111 -7.74 -21.01 7.87
CA THR A 111 -8.50 -21.88 8.78
C THR A 111 -8.43 -21.46 10.26
N ILE A 112 -7.66 -20.43 10.61
CA ILE A 112 -7.57 -19.87 11.97
C ILE A 112 -8.66 -18.81 12.17
N GLY A 113 -8.74 -17.84 11.26
CA GLY A 113 -9.69 -16.72 11.32
C GLY A 113 -10.98 -16.95 10.52
N GLY A 114 -10.99 -17.90 9.59
CA GLY A 114 -12.06 -18.06 8.61
C GLY A 114 -12.24 -16.78 7.81
N LEU A 115 -13.47 -16.28 7.74
CA LEU A 115 -13.81 -14.99 7.12
C LEU A 115 -13.96 -13.83 8.13
N THR A 116 -13.79 -14.09 9.43
CA THR A 116 -13.98 -13.09 10.49
C THR A 116 -13.13 -11.82 10.28
N PRO A 117 -11.85 -11.91 9.88
CA PRO A 117 -11.04 -10.72 9.56
C PRO A 117 -11.67 -9.88 8.43
N LEU A 118 -12.12 -10.54 7.36
CA LEU A 118 -12.74 -9.89 6.20
C LEU A 118 -14.06 -9.23 6.54
N GLU A 119 -14.93 -9.90 7.29
CA GLU A 119 -16.18 -9.32 7.76
C GLU A 119 -15.93 -8.02 8.55
N GLY A 120 -14.93 -8.01 9.44
CA GLY A 120 -14.57 -6.82 10.22
C GLY A 120 -14.00 -5.68 9.38
N VAL A 121 -13.08 -5.98 8.46
CA VAL A 121 -12.49 -4.95 7.58
C VAL A 121 -13.53 -4.38 6.61
N MET A 122 -14.39 -5.21 6.03
CA MET A 122 -15.48 -4.75 5.17
C MET A 122 -16.49 -3.89 5.94
N ALA A 123 -16.79 -4.23 7.20
CA ALA A 123 -17.62 -3.38 8.06
C ALA A 123 -16.96 -2.03 8.37
N ALA A 124 -15.65 -2.00 8.61
CA ALA A 124 -14.91 -0.75 8.81
C ALA A 124 -14.87 0.10 7.52
N ALA A 125 -14.67 -0.54 6.36
CA ALA A 125 -14.74 0.13 5.07
C ALA A 125 -16.12 0.78 4.84
N ALA A 126 -17.20 0.06 5.17
CA ALA A 126 -18.56 0.60 5.08
C ALA A 126 -18.81 1.78 6.05
N ASP A 127 -18.29 1.70 7.28
CA ASP A 127 -18.36 2.80 8.26
C ASP A 127 -17.65 4.08 7.80
N CYS A 128 -16.62 3.94 6.97
CA CYS A 128 -15.76 5.03 6.51
C CYS A 128 -15.99 5.43 5.05
N ALA A 129 -17.03 4.90 4.38
CA ALA A 129 -17.25 5.08 2.94
C ALA A 129 -17.50 6.55 2.52
N ASP A 130 -17.81 7.43 3.48
CA ASP A 130 -17.97 8.86 3.30
C ASP A 130 -16.66 9.66 3.41
N ILE A 131 -15.56 9.03 3.86
CA ILE A 131 -14.25 9.68 4.05
C ILE A 131 -13.07 8.97 3.35
N ALA A 132 -13.23 7.69 3.02
CA ALA A 132 -12.20 6.90 2.34
C ALA A 132 -12.83 5.80 1.45
N ASP A 133 -12.08 5.34 0.44
CA ASP A 133 -12.37 4.08 -0.25
C ASP A 133 -11.36 3.01 0.22
N VAL A 134 -11.85 1.83 0.59
CA VAL A 134 -10.99 0.69 0.97
C VAL A 134 -11.26 -0.46 0.02
N GLN A 135 -10.21 -0.97 -0.63
CA GLN A 135 -10.28 -2.18 -1.44
C GLN A 135 -9.69 -3.34 -0.63
N THR A 136 -10.41 -4.46 -0.57
CA THR A 136 -10.01 -5.65 0.17
C THR A 136 -9.43 -6.72 -0.73
N ILE A 137 -8.33 -7.34 -0.28
CA ILE A 137 -7.69 -8.47 -0.92
C ILE A 137 -7.90 -9.68 -0.01
N ALA A 138 -8.54 -10.72 -0.53
CA ALA A 138 -8.60 -12.01 0.16
C ALA A 138 -7.19 -12.61 0.17
N PHE A 139 -6.54 -12.71 1.34
CA PHE A 139 -5.12 -13.03 1.43
C PHE A 139 -4.87 -14.32 2.22
N PRO A 140 -4.35 -15.38 1.58
CA PRO A 140 -4.10 -16.67 2.25
C PRO A 140 -2.74 -16.65 2.96
N GLN A 141 -2.66 -15.95 4.09
CA GLN A 141 -1.44 -15.76 4.90
C GLN A 141 -0.73 -17.06 5.27
N GLU A 142 -1.47 -18.15 5.46
CA GLU A 142 -0.93 -19.46 5.86
C GLU A 142 -0.55 -20.35 4.66
N GLY A 143 -0.74 -19.87 3.43
CA GLY A 143 -0.58 -20.62 2.18
C GLY A 143 -1.87 -21.32 1.74
N LEU A 144 -2.01 -21.57 0.44
CA LEU A 144 -3.15 -22.29 -0.13
C LEU A 144 -3.01 -23.81 0.02
N LEU A 145 -1.78 -24.32 -0.13
CA LEU A 145 -1.51 -25.76 -0.02
C LEU A 145 -1.07 -26.13 1.41
N ARG A 146 -0.35 -25.23 2.10
CA ARG A 146 0.04 -25.40 3.50
C ARG A 146 -1.11 -25.36 4.49
N ASP A 147 -2.22 -24.71 4.16
CA ASP A 147 -3.43 -24.65 4.98
C ASP A 147 -4.62 -25.35 4.28
N PRO A 148 -4.80 -26.67 4.49
CA PRO A 148 -5.88 -27.42 3.87
C PRO A 148 -7.26 -26.85 4.21
N GLY A 149 -7.91 -26.26 3.20
CA GLY A 149 -9.20 -25.57 3.33
C GLY A 149 -9.15 -24.09 2.93
N ALA A 150 -7.96 -23.48 2.90
CA ALA A 150 -7.78 -22.08 2.55
C ALA A 150 -8.32 -21.74 1.15
N TYR A 151 -8.15 -22.60 0.15
CA TYR A 151 -8.69 -22.34 -1.19
C TYR A 151 -10.22 -22.18 -1.20
N GLY A 152 -10.95 -23.04 -0.47
CA GLY A 152 -12.41 -22.92 -0.36
C GLY A 152 -12.83 -21.66 0.42
N LEU A 153 -12.03 -21.22 1.40
CA LEU A 153 -12.24 -19.96 2.10
C LEU A 153 -11.96 -18.75 1.21
N MET A 154 -10.95 -18.82 0.35
CA MET A 154 -10.64 -17.79 -0.65
C MET A 154 -11.77 -17.65 -1.67
N GLU A 155 -12.34 -18.76 -2.14
CA GLU A 155 -13.57 -18.75 -2.95
C GLU A 155 -14.71 -18.04 -2.22
N ALA A 156 -14.98 -18.43 -0.97
CA ALA A 156 -16.03 -17.83 -0.16
C ALA A 156 -15.78 -16.34 0.14
N ALA A 157 -14.52 -15.91 0.30
CA ALA A 157 -14.14 -14.52 0.50
C ALA A 157 -14.46 -13.65 -0.73
N ILE A 158 -14.14 -14.13 -1.93
CA ILE A 158 -14.47 -13.43 -3.18
C ILE A 158 -15.99 -13.39 -3.39
N GLU A 159 -16.71 -14.47 -3.08
CA GLU A 159 -18.18 -14.51 -3.12
C GLU A 159 -18.82 -13.55 -2.09
N ALA A 160 -18.20 -13.38 -0.93
CA ALA A 160 -18.64 -12.47 0.13
C ALA A 160 -18.40 -10.99 -0.23
N GLY A 161 -17.59 -10.70 -1.24
CA GLY A 161 -17.38 -9.36 -1.77
C GLY A 161 -15.95 -8.82 -1.66
N ALA A 162 -14.95 -9.66 -1.34
CA ALA A 162 -13.56 -9.25 -1.49
C ALA A 162 -13.27 -8.84 -2.94
N ASP A 163 -12.51 -7.76 -3.11
CA ASP A 163 -12.36 -7.10 -4.41
C ASP A 163 -11.30 -7.74 -5.30
N VAL A 164 -10.25 -8.27 -4.68
CA VAL A 164 -8.99 -8.71 -5.31
C VAL A 164 -8.57 -10.06 -4.75
N VAL A 165 -8.01 -10.92 -5.61
CA VAL A 165 -7.44 -12.22 -5.20
C VAL A 165 -6.00 -12.03 -4.74
N GLY A 166 -5.71 -12.49 -3.52
CA GLY A 166 -4.35 -12.51 -2.98
C GLY A 166 -3.67 -13.87 -3.10
N GLY A 167 -2.43 -13.91 -2.61
CA GLY A 167 -1.58 -15.09 -2.62
C GLY A 167 -0.31 -14.85 -1.83
N MET A 168 0.35 -15.94 -1.40
CA MET A 168 1.63 -15.93 -0.71
C MET A 168 2.50 -17.10 -1.18
N PRO A 169 2.79 -17.23 -2.49
CA PRO A 169 3.38 -18.44 -3.05
C PRO A 169 4.71 -18.80 -2.39
N HIS A 170 5.58 -17.83 -2.11
CA HIS A 170 6.89 -18.06 -1.49
C HIS A 170 6.85 -18.71 -0.10
N TRP A 171 5.69 -18.71 0.57
CA TRP A 171 5.49 -19.37 1.86
C TRP A 171 5.18 -20.86 1.74
N GLU A 172 4.88 -21.37 0.55
CA GLU A 172 4.61 -22.79 0.32
C GLU A 172 5.85 -23.67 0.55
N ALA A 173 5.61 -24.97 0.79
CA ALA A 173 6.64 -25.89 1.27
C ALA A 173 7.78 -26.14 0.27
N ASP A 174 7.50 -26.13 -1.03
CA ASP A 174 8.47 -26.39 -2.10
C ASP A 174 8.07 -25.70 -3.42
N GLU A 175 8.95 -25.76 -4.43
CA GLU A 175 8.74 -25.10 -5.73
C GLU A 175 7.49 -25.60 -6.48
N ALA A 176 7.14 -26.89 -6.34
CA ALA A 176 5.96 -27.43 -7.00
C ALA A 176 4.69 -26.85 -6.37
N ALA A 177 4.64 -26.77 -5.04
CA ALA A 177 3.56 -26.13 -4.31
C ALA A 177 3.50 -24.61 -4.57
N GLN A 178 4.65 -23.94 -4.68
CA GLN A 178 4.73 -22.52 -5.04
C GLN A 178 4.08 -22.26 -6.41
N ARG A 179 4.39 -23.10 -7.41
CA ARG A 179 3.83 -22.98 -8.75
C ARG A 179 2.33 -23.26 -8.77
N GLU A 180 1.89 -24.29 -8.07
CA GLU A 180 0.47 -24.62 -7.95
C GLU A 180 -0.31 -23.52 -7.24
N HIS A 181 0.25 -22.91 -6.19
CA HIS A 181 -0.35 -21.75 -5.54
C HIS A 181 -0.60 -20.61 -6.52
N VAL A 182 0.41 -20.27 -7.34
CA VAL A 182 0.25 -19.24 -8.39
C VAL A 182 -0.87 -19.64 -9.36
N HIS A 183 -0.87 -20.86 -9.88
CA HIS A 183 -1.93 -21.32 -10.78
C HIS A 183 -3.32 -21.20 -10.15
N MET A 184 -3.49 -21.64 -8.90
CA MET A 184 -4.76 -21.57 -8.16
C MET A 184 -5.24 -20.12 -7.97
N CYS A 185 -4.34 -19.18 -7.69
CA CYS A 185 -4.69 -17.75 -7.62
C CYS A 185 -5.19 -17.23 -8.97
N PHE A 186 -4.52 -17.57 -10.08
CA PHE A 186 -4.95 -17.16 -11.42
C PHE A 186 -6.28 -17.81 -11.85
N ASP A 187 -6.48 -19.10 -11.55
CA ASP A 187 -7.75 -19.79 -11.80
C ASP A 187 -8.92 -19.11 -11.07
N LEU A 188 -8.69 -18.72 -9.81
CA LEU A 188 -9.69 -18.00 -9.02
C LEU A 188 -9.95 -16.60 -9.59
N ALA A 189 -8.91 -15.86 -9.92
CA ALA A 189 -8.98 -14.53 -10.51
C ALA A 189 -9.72 -14.51 -11.86
N GLU A 190 -9.44 -15.46 -12.75
CA GLU A 190 -10.13 -15.58 -14.05
C GLU A 190 -11.60 -15.96 -13.87
N ARG A 191 -11.90 -16.92 -13.00
CA ARG A 191 -13.26 -17.40 -12.78
C ARG A 191 -14.19 -16.30 -12.23
N PHE A 192 -13.66 -15.41 -11.38
CA PHE A 192 -14.44 -14.32 -10.77
C PHE A 192 -14.17 -12.94 -11.40
N ASP A 193 -13.37 -12.87 -12.47
CA ASP A 193 -12.93 -11.64 -13.14
C ASP A 193 -12.32 -10.60 -12.19
N ARG A 194 -11.41 -11.02 -11.31
CA ARG A 194 -10.77 -10.18 -10.29
C ARG A 194 -9.29 -9.96 -10.53
N ASP A 195 -8.82 -8.76 -10.23
CA ASP A 195 -7.38 -8.47 -10.26
C ASP A 195 -6.64 -9.28 -9.17
N LEU A 196 -5.31 -9.35 -9.29
CA LEU A 196 -4.42 -10.08 -8.38
C LEU A 196 -3.51 -9.13 -7.62
N ASP A 197 -3.33 -9.37 -6.32
CA ASP A 197 -2.33 -8.68 -5.49
C ASP A 197 -1.74 -9.62 -4.44
N MET A 198 -0.52 -10.10 -4.68
CA MET A 198 0.08 -11.21 -3.93
C MET A 198 1.32 -10.77 -3.15
N HIS A 199 1.56 -11.37 -1.98
CA HIS A 199 2.85 -11.31 -1.29
C HIS A 199 3.83 -12.24 -1.98
N VAL A 200 4.77 -11.65 -2.71
CA VAL A 200 5.70 -12.40 -3.58
C VAL A 200 7.11 -12.23 -3.04
N ASP A 201 7.79 -13.35 -2.80
CA ASP A 201 9.21 -13.40 -2.46
C ASP A 201 9.64 -12.50 -1.28
N GLU A 202 8.87 -12.44 -0.18
CA GLU A 202 9.20 -11.66 1.03
C GLU A 202 10.27 -12.37 1.89
N THR A 203 11.45 -12.57 1.31
CA THR A 203 12.57 -13.30 1.91
C THR A 203 13.91 -12.80 1.38
N ASP A 204 14.97 -12.99 2.18
CA ASP A 204 16.35 -12.67 1.82
C ASP A 204 17.05 -13.75 0.97
N ASP A 205 16.36 -14.86 0.68
CA ASP A 205 16.89 -15.95 -0.14
C ASP A 205 16.66 -15.69 -1.64
N GLY A 206 17.73 -15.30 -2.34
CA GLY A 206 17.73 -15.08 -3.81
C GLY A 206 17.49 -16.35 -4.65
N GLY A 207 17.38 -17.52 -4.02
CA GLY A 207 16.92 -18.77 -4.62
C GLY A 207 15.40 -18.88 -4.76
N VAL A 208 14.63 -18.04 -4.06
CA VAL A 208 13.16 -18.02 -4.12
C VAL A 208 12.71 -17.13 -5.29
N ARG A 209 11.91 -17.69 -6.20
CA ARG A 209 11.69 -17.18 -7.56
C ARG A 209 10.22 -17.11 -7.97
N THR A 210 9.32 -16.90 -7.01
CA THR A 210 7.88 -16.94 -7.30
C THR A 210 7.41 -15.75 -8.14
N LEU A 211 8.14 -14.62 -8.15
CA LEU A 211 7.85 -13.51 -9.07
C LEU A 211 7.95 -13.93 -10.55
N GLU A 212 8.95 -14.74 -10.90
CA GLU A 212 9.07 -15.23 -12.28
C GLU A 212 7.87 -16.11 -12.66
N MET A 213 7.42 -16.96 -11.73
CA MET A 213 6.23 -17.81 -11.93
C MET A 213 4.97 -16.96 -12.14
N VAL A 214 4.77 -15.93 -11.32
CA VAL A 214 3.65 -14.98 -11.45
C VAL A 214 3.70 -14.25 -12.79
N ALA A 215 4.88 -13.81 -13.22
CA ALA A 215 5.02 -13.09 -14.49
C ALA A 215 4.80 -13.99 -15.71
N ASP A 216 5.28 -15.24 -15.66
CA ASP A 216 5.04 -16.22 -16.71
C ASP A 216 3.54 -16.55 -16.83
N GLU A 217 2.85 -16.69 -15.70
CA GLU A 217 1.41 -16.98 -15.69
C GLU A 217 0.58 -15.79 -16.20
N ALA A 218 0.91 -14.56 -15.78
CA ALA A 218 0.28 -13.35 -16.30
C ALA A 218 0.44 -13.21 -17.82
N LEU A 219 1.64 -13.50 -18.34
CA LEU A 219 1.90 -13.48 -19.78
C LEU A 219 1.17 -14.60 -20.52
N GLY A 220 1.20 -15.82 -19.98
CA GLY A 220 0.58 -17.00 -20.59
C GLY A 220 -0.94 -16.89 -20.70
N ARG A 221 -1.58 -16.30 -19.69
CA ARG A 221 -3.04 -16.11 -19.63
C ARG A 221 -3.52 -14.77 -20.22
N GLY A 222 -2.59 -13.84 -20.51
CA GLY A 222 -2.94 -12.51 -20.99
C GLY A 222 -3.53 -11.60 -19.90
N TYR A 223 -3.20 -11.85 -18.63
CA TYR A 223 -3.65 -11.07 -17.47
C TYR A 223 -2.87 -9.76 -17.30
N LEU A 224 -2.65 -9.05 -18.41
CA LEU A 224 -1.72 -7.93 -18.50
C LEU A 224 -2.23 -6.70 -17.76
N GLY A 225 -1.41 -6.11 -16.89
CA GLY A 225 -1.77 -4.91 -16.13
C GLY A 225 -2.78 -5.13 -14.99
N ARG A 226 -3.09 -6.40 -14.67
CA ARG A 226 -4.08 -6.79 -13.64
C ARG A 226 -3.44 -7.45 -12.41
N VAL A 227 -2.11 -7.39 -12.30
CA VAL A 227 -1.35 -8.07 -11.24
C VAL A 227 -0.47 -7.07 -10.50
N CYS A 228 -0.51 -7.13 -9.18
CA CYS A 228 0.42 -6.47 -8.28
C CYS A 228 1.18 -7.54 -7.48
N ALA A 229 2.48 -7.34 -7.31
CA ALA A 229 3.35 -8.19 -6.52
C ALA A 229 3.99 -7.37 -5.40
N GLY A 230 3.62 -7.67 -4.16
CA GLY A 230 4.15 -7.04 -2.95
C GLY A 230 5.49 -7.63 -2.52
N HIS A 231 6.29 -6.79 -1.87
CA HIS A 231 7.61 -7.07 -1.27
C HIS A 231 8.72 -7.31 -2.28
N VAL A 232 8.77 -8.49 -2.89
CA VAL A 232 9.77 -8.89 -3.90
C VAL A 232 11.21 -8.71 -3.38
N CYS A 233 11.43 -9.07 -2.12
CA CYS A 233 12.71 -8.89 -1.43
C CYS A 233 13.79 -9.79 -2.02
N SER A 234 13.47 -11.04 -2.39
CA SER A 234 14.44 -12.02 -2.88
C SER A 234 15.20 -11.53 -4.10
N LEU A 235 14.55 -10.72 -4.94
CA LEU A 235 15.12 -10.18 -6.16
C LEU A 235 16.39 -9.37 -5.89
N ALA A 236 16.50 -8.68 -4.75
CA ALA A 236 17.69 -7.95 -4.35
C ALA A 236 18.89 -8.87 -4.03
N ALA A 237 18.63 -10.10 -3.58
CA ALA A 237 19.64 -11.12 -3.31
C ALA A 237 19.96 -12.00 -4.53
N ALA A 238 19.09 -12.00 -5.54
CA ALA A 238 19.26 -12.85 -6.73
C ALA A 238 20.40 -12.38 -7.66
N PRO A 239 20.98 -13.28 -8.47
CA PRO A 239 21.95 -12.92 -9.50
C PRO A 239 21.41 -11.84 -10.46
N HIS A 240 22.30 -10.94 -10.89
CA HIS A 240 21.89 -9.77 -11.68
C HIS A 240 21.23 -10.12 -13.01
N ASP A 241 21.78 -11.10 -13.74
CA ASP A 241 21.25 -11.56 -15.02
C ASP A 241 19.83 -12.16 -14.87
N TYR A 242 19.56 -12.85 -13.75
CA TYR A 242 18.23 -13.33 -13.41
C TYR A 242 17.29 -12.17 -13.12
N ALA A 243 17.72 -11.23 -12.27
CA ALA A 243 16.89 -10.09 -11.90
C ALA A 243 16.50 -9.25 -13.11
N GLU A 244 17.43 -8.94 -14.02
CA GLU A 244 17.14 -8.20 -15.26
C GLU A 244 16.08 -8.90 -16.12
N ARG A 245 16.17 -10.23 -16.30
CA ARG A 245 15.17 -10.99 -17.05
C ARG A 245 13.79 -10.95 -16.42
N VAL A 246 13.71 -11.08 -15.09
CA VAL A 246 12.42 -11.04 -14.38
C VAL A 246 11.82 -9.63 -14.40
N ILE A 247 12.64 -8.59 -14.29
CA ILE A 247 12.20 -7.20 -14.42
C ILE A 247 11.59 -6.95 -15.81
N ASP A 248 12.22 -7.47 -16.89
CA ASP A 248 11.66 -7.41 -18.25
C ASP A 248 10.32 -8.14 -18.36
N LYS A 249 10.20 -9.34 -17.76
CA LYS A 249 8.93 -10.07 -17.71
C LYS A 249 7.84 -9.26 -17.01
N CYS A 250 8.14 -8.67 -15.84
CA CYS A 250 7.21 -7.81 -15.12
C CYS A 250 6.75 -6.61 -15.96
N LEU A 251 7.68 -5.95 -16.66
CA LEU A 251 7.35 -4.86 -17.57
C LEU A 251 6.39 -5.29 -18.67
N ARG A 252 6.70 -6.41 -19.36
CA ARG A 252 5.88 -6.96 -20.45
C ARG A 252 4.51 -7.42 -19.97
N ALA A 253 4.43 -7.98 -18.77
CA ALA A 253 3.19 -8.39 -18.12
C ALA A 253 2.39 -7.19 -17.57
N GLY A 254 3.00 -6.01 -17.47
CA GLY A 254 2.39 -4.84 -16.83
C GLY A 254 2.20 -5.00 -15.32
N ILE A 255 3.02 -5.84 -14.66
CA ILE A 255 2.94 -6.08 -13.22
C ILE A 255 3.34 -4.81 -12.48
N SER A 256 2.56 -4.43 -11.47
CA SER A 256 2.95 -3.41 -10.49
C SER A 256 3.70 -4.04 -9.33
N ILE A 257 4.72 -3.36 -8.80
CA ILE A 257 5.49 -3.84 -7.64
C ILE A 257 5.19 -2.93 -6.45
N ALA A 258 4.60 -3.50 -5.40
CA ALA A 258 4.45 -2.82 -4.11
C ALA A 258 5.67 -3.08 -3.23
N ALA A 259 6.55 -2.08 -3.14
CA ALA A 259 7.70 -2.15 -2.26
C ALA A 259 7.30 -1.59 -0.89
N ASN A 260 7.60 -2.33 0.18
CA ASN A 260 7.23 -1.96 1.55
C ASN A 260 8.46 -1.69 2.44
N PRO A 261 9.37 -0.74 2.10
CA PRO A 261 10.60 -0.51 2.85
C PRO A 261 10.41 -0.28 4.35
N VAL A 262 9.32 0.35 4.77
CA VAL A 262 9.05 0.62 6.19
C VAL A 262 9.04 -0.65 7.03
N THR A 263 8.42 -1.73 6.52
CA THR A 263 8.38 -3.04 7.17
C THR A 263 9.62 -3.87 6.82
N ASN A 264 10.01 -3.94 5.55
CA ASN A 264 11.08 -4.84 5.12
C ASN A 264 12.44 -4.48 5.75
N LEU A 265 12.72 -3.19 5.99
CA LEU A 265 13.94 -2.76 6.72
C LEU A 265 13.99 -3.32 8.16
N VAL A 266 12.85 -3.68 8.74
CA VAL A 266 12.75 -4.27 10.08
C VAL A 266 12.70 -5.79 10.03
N LEU A 267 12.07 -6.40 9.03
CA LEU A 267 11.91 -7.86 8.97
C LEU A 267 13.10 -8.58 8.32
N GLN A 268 13.76 -7.94 7.37
CA GLN A 268 14.82 -8.53 6.57
C GLN A 268 16.20 -8.22 7.16
N GLY A 269 17.23 -8.92 6.72
CA GLY A 269 18.60 -8.84 7.24
C GLY A 269 18.80 -9.40 8.65
N ARG A 270 17.76 -9.98 9.27
CA ARG A 270 17.79 -10.50 10.66
C ARG A 270 18.78 -11.65 10.86
N GLY A 271 19.08 -12.40 9.81
CA GLY A 271 20.07 -13.47 9.83
C GLY A 271 21.51 -13.03 9.54
N ASP A 272 21.72 -11.79 9.09
CA ASP A 272 23.05 -11.30 8.69
C ASP A 272 23.96 -11.03 9.91
N ARG A 273 25.27 -11.12 9.70
CA ARG A 273 26.29 -10.70 10.66
C ARG A 273 27.25 -9.72 9.98
N GLY A 274 27.60 -8.63 10.67
CA GLY A 274 28.48 -7.59 10.13
C GLY A 274 27.70 -6.54 9.34
N LEU A 275 27.97 -6.41 8.03
CA LEU A 275 27.16 -5.55 7.16
C LEU A 275 25.78 -6.16 7.00
N VAL A 276 24.76 -5.50 7.55
CA VAL A 276 23.37 -5.94 7.48
C VAL A 276 22.75 -5.41 6.19
N ARG A 277 22.19 -6.30 5.36
CA ARG A 277 21.49 -5.89 4.14
C ARG A 277 20.23 -5.08 4.48
N ARG A 278 19.74 -4.31 3.51
CA ARG A 278 18.47 -3.58 3.64
C ARG A 278 17.25 -4.51 3.54
N GLY A 279 17.38 -5.53 2.70
CA GLY A 279 16.31 -6.47 2.41
C GLY A 279 15.07 -5.88 1.73
N THR A 280 15.20 -4.71 1.10
CA THR A 280 14.16 -4.17 0.19
C THR A 280 14.40 -4.67 -1.23
N THR A 281 13.39 -4.62 -2.10
CA THR A 281 13.54 -4.97 -3.52
C THR A 281 14.43 -3.98 -4.31
N ARG A 282 14.70 -4.28 -5.58
CA ARG A 282 15.52 -3.49 -6.52
C ARG A 282 14.76 -2.28 -7.09
N ILE A 283 14.25 -1.40 -6.22
CA ILE A 283 13.40 -0.25 -6.58
C ILE A 283 14.01 0.61 -7.71
N GLY A 284 15.32 0.88 -7.64
CA GLY A 284 16.02 1.68 -8.66
C GLY A 284 16.05 1.01 -10.04
N GLU A 285 16.32 -0.29 -10.10
CA GLU A 285 16.39 -1.05 -11.36
C GLU A 285 14.99 -1.23 -11.97
N LEU A 286 13.99 -1.57 -11.15
CA LEU A 286 12.58 -1.67 -11.55
C LEU A 286 12.08 -0.36 -12.16
N ARG A 287 12.33 0.76 -11.46
CA ARG A 287 11.98 2.10 -11.95
C ARG A 287 12.70 2.44 -13.26
N ALA A 288 13.99 2.14 -13.36
CA ALA A 288 14.78 2.44 -14.56
C ALA A 288 14.27 1.65 -15.79
N ALA A 289 13.78 0.43 -15.58
CA ALA A 289 13.15 -0.38 -16.62
C ALA A 289 11.73 0.10 -16.99
N GLY A 290 11.11 0.99 -16.21
CA GLY A 290 9.75 1.49 -16.45
C GLY A 290 8.65 0.64 -15.82
N VAL A 291 8.99 -0.29 -14.93
CA VAL A 291 8.00 -1.03 -14.12
C VAL A 291 7.28 -0.05 -13.19
N ASN A 292 5.96 -0.25 -13.02
CA ASN A 292 5.20 0.55 -12.07
C ASN A 292 5.56 0.13 -10.64
N VAL A 293 6.17 1.04 -9.86
CA VAL A 293 6.56 0.77 -8.47
C VAL A 293 5.83 1.74 -7.56
N LEU A 294 5.14 1.19 -6.57
CA LEU A 294 4.41 1.92 -5.53
C LEU A 294 4.99 1.58 -4.14
N PHE A 295 4.69 2.42 -3.16
CA PHE A 295 5.05 2.15 -1.75
C PHE A 295 3.80 1.86 -0.91
N GLY A 296 3.94 0.96 0.06
CA GLY A 296 2.91 0.64 1.05
C GLY A 296 3.40 0.84 2.48
N GLN A 297 2.45 1.15 3.37
CA GLN A 297 2.70 1.16 4.82
C GLN A 297 2.87 -0.26 5.37
N ASP A 298 2.15 -1.21 4.77
CA ASP A 298 2.09 -2.63 5.12
C ASP A 298 1.55 -2.86 6.54
N CYS A 299 2.38 -2.69 7.56
CA CYS A 299 2.01 -2.96 8.94
C CYS A 299 1.78 -1.67 9.74
N VAL A 300 0.79 -1.69 10.65
CA VAL A 300 0.49 -0.59 11.58
C VAL A 300 0.33 -1.14 12.99
N LYS A 301 1.39 -1.03 13.79
CA LYS A 301 1.48 -1.45 15.19
C LYS A 301 0.92 -2.87 15.40
N ASP A 302 1.48 -3.84 14.69
CA ASP A 302 1.08 -5.24 14.71
C ASP A 302 2.24 -6.19 15.12
N GLY A 303 2.07 -7.49 14.89
CA GLY A 303 3.10 -8.49 15.21
C GLY A 303 4.40 -8.35 14.42
N PHE A 304 4.33 -7.78 13.21
CA PHE A 304 5.46 -7.68 12.28
C PHE A 304 6.20 -6.35 12.44
N TYR A 305 5.46 -5.28 12.72
CA TYR A 305 6.00 -3.93 12.79
C TYR A 305 5.38 -3.14 13.95
N PRO A 306 6.19 -2.68 14.92
CA PRO A 306 5.66 -1.99 16.11
C PRO A 306 5.34 -0.51 15.87
N PHE A 307 5.71 0.05 14.70
CA PHE A 307 5.48 1.46 14.37
C PHE A 307 4.34 1.59 13.34
N GLY A 308 4.31 2.69 12.59
CA GLY A 308 3.32 2.94 11.55
C GLY A 308 2.12 3.70 12.10
N ARG A 309 1.62 4.63 11.28
CA ARG A 309 0.50 5.51 11.63
C ARG A 309 -0.43 5.84 10.47
N GLY A 310 -0.26 5.18 9.33
CA GLY A 310 -1.05 5.44 8.11
C GLY A 310 -0.61 6.69 7.33
N SER A 311 0.63 7.18 7.53
CA SER A 311 1.14 8.36 6.83
C SER A 311 1.93 7.98 5.59
N MET A 312 1.35 8.16 4.41
CA MET A 312 2.08 7.93 3.15
C MET A 312 3.23 8.91 2.93
N LEU A 313 3.19 10.08 3.57
CA LEU A 313 4.31 11.03 3.57
C LEU A 313 5.54 10.51 4.34
N GLU A 314 5.31 9.77 5.43
CA GLU A 314 6.35 9.09 6.21
C GLU A 314 6.87 7.86 5.47
N VAL A 315 5.97 7.07 4.87
CA VAL A 315 6.32 5.93 4.00
C VAL A 315 7.21 6.40 2.84
N ALA A 316 6.86 7.50 2.17
CA ALA A 316 7.66 8.07 1.10
C ALA A 316 9.06 8.49 1.58
N LEU A 317 9.16 9.11 2.76
CA LEU A 317 10.46 9.52 3.33
C LEU A 317 11.34 8.32 3.66
N ILE A 318 10.83 7.31 4.37
CA ILE A 318 11.61 6.12 4.74
C ILE A 318 12.00 5.33 3.49
N SER A 319 11.09 5.19 2.53
CA SER A 319 11.37 4.53 1.26
C SER A 319 12.42 5.26 0.44
N ALA A 320 12.44 6.59 0.47
CA ALA A 320 13.48 7.39 -0.16
C ALA A 320 14.87 7.12 0.42
N HIS A 321 14.96 6.98 1.75
CA HIS A 321 16.22 6.60 2.41
C HIS A 321 16.66 5.18 1.99
N ALA A 322 15.73 4.22 2.05
CA ALA A 322 16.01 2.83 1.74
C ALA A 322 16.51 2.64 0.29
N ALA A 323 15.89 3.35 -0.65
CA ALA A 323 16.14 3.26 -2.08
C ALA A 323 17.15 4.29 -2.63
N HIS A 324 17.82 5.06 -1.76
CA HIS A 324 18.80 6.09 -2.15
C HIS A 324 18.25 7.20 -3.08
N LEU A 325 17.02 7.62 -2.84
CA LEU A 325 16.34 8.63 -3.64
C LEU A 325 16.73 10.04 -3.17
N THR A 326 17.61 10.72 -3.91
CA THR A 326 18.20 12.01 -3.46
C THR A 326 18.13 13.14 -4.47
N THR A 327 17.93 12.83 -5.76
CA THR A 327 17.80 13.86 -6.81
C THR A 327 16.36 14.37 -6.92
N ARG A 328 16.15 15.50 -7.61
CA ARG A 328 14.78 16.01 -7.88
C ARG A 328 13.89 14.99 -8.59
N SER A 329 14.46 14.23 -9.53
CA SER A 329 13.74 13.15 -10.23
C SER A 329 13.33 12.03 -9.27
N ASP A 330 14.19 11.73 -8.30
CA ASP A 330 13.92 10.72 -7.28
C ASP A 330 12.83 11.15 -6.30
N LEU A 331 12.86 12.42 -5.86
CA LEU A 331 11.80 12.95 -5.00
C LEU A 331 10.47 12.99 -5.75
N ALA A 332 10.46 13.39 -7.03
CA ALA A 332 9.26 13.31 -7.86
C ALA A 332 8.76 11.86 -8.05
N PHE A 333 9.66 10.87 -8.11
CA PHE A 333 9.27 9.46 -8.10
C PHE A 333 8.68 9.04 -6.76
N ALA A 334 9.25 9.46 -5.62
CA ALA A 334 8.71 9.16 -4.31
C ALA A 334 7.28 9.69 -4.12
N LEU A 335 6.96 10.87 -4.68
CA LEU A 335 5.58 11.36 -4.72
C LEU A 335 4.68 10.40 -5.51
N ARG A 336 5.05 10.11 -6.77
CA ARG A 336 4.28 9.23 -7.65
C ARG A 336 4.07 7.85 -7.03
N ALA A 337 5.04 7.32 -6.30
CA ALA A 337 4.98 6.02 -5.65
C ALA A 337 3.89 5.92 -4.55
N VAL A 338 3.39 7.06 -4.05
CA VAL A 338 2.29 7.13 -3.08
C VAL A 338 1.05 7.86 -3.62
N SER A 339 1.03 8.17 -4.92
CA SER A 339 -0.08 8.82 -5.62
C SER A 339 -0.45 8.06 -6.91
N ASP A 340 0.23 8.35 -8.00
CA ASP A 340 -0.14 7.89 -9.35
C ASP A 340 0.14 6.39 -9.56
N ALA A 341 1.22 5.88 -8.98
CA ALA A 341 1.62 4.48 -9.11
C ALA A 341 0.61 3.51 -8.45
N PRO A 342 0.16 3.73 -7.20
CA PRO A 342 -0.91 2.91 -6.63
C PRO A 342 -2.25 3.14 -7.35
N ALA A 343 -2.55 4.33 -7.85
CA ALA A 343 -3.75 4.57 -8.67
C ALA A 343 -3.74 3.72 -9.96
N LYS A 344 -2.58 3.59 -10.61
CA LYS A 344 -2.38 2.70 -11.76
C LYS A 344 -2.55 1.22 -11.39
N ALA A 345 -2.04 0.78 -10.24
CA ALA A 345 -2.22 -0.59 -9.74
C ALA A 345 -3.69 -0.90 -9.36
N TRP A 346 -4.45 0.13 -8.97
CA TRP A 346 -5.91 0.08 -8.79
C TRP A 346 -6.70 0.25 -10.08
N ARG A 347 -6.03 0.54 -11.19
CA ARG A 347 -6.66 0.86 -12.48
C ARG A 347 -7.71 1.97 -12.38
N LEU A 348 -7.47 2.95 -11.49
CA LEU A 348 -8.31 4.13 -11.37
C LEU A 348 -8.18 4.98 -12.64
N THR A 349 -9.32 5.49 -13.12
CA THR A 349 -9.39 6.35 -14.32
C THR A 349 -9.64 7.81 -13.99
N ASP A 350 -9.86 8.15 -12.73
CA ASP A 350 -10.26 9.49 -12.27
C ASP A 350 -9.47 9.98 -11.06
N TYR A 351 -8.20 9.57 -10.93
CA TYR A 351 -7.28 10.02 -9.89
C TYR A 351 -6.32 11.09 -10.40
N GLY A 352 -6.07 12.11 -9.58
CA GLY A 352 -5.02 13.10 -9.82
C GLY A 352 -5.50 14.53 -9.74
N LEU A 353 -4.63 15.44 -10.17
CA LEU A 353 -4.89 16.88 -10.24
C LEU A 353 -5.12 17.33 -11.70
N GLU A 354 -6.19 16.82 -12.31
CA GLU A 354 -6.56 17.14 -13.69
C GLU A 354 -8.08 17.35 -13.83
N VAL A 355 -8.48 18.08 -14.87
CA VAL A 355 -9.90 18.32 -15.15
C VAL A 355 -10.60 17.00 -15.44
N GLY A 356 -11.73 16.75 -14.76
CA GLY A 356 -12.50 15.52 -14.84
C GLY A 356 -12.17 14.53 -13.72
N ALA A 357 -10.99 14.60 -13.09
CA ALA A 357 -10.65 13.72 -11.97
C ALA A 357 -11.53 14.01 -10.74
N ARG A 358 -11.67 12.99 -9.88
CA ARG A 358 -12.38 13.09 -8.61
C ARG A 358 -11.62 14.00 -7.66
N ALA A 359 -12.32 14.87 -6.97
CA ALA A 359 -11.75 15.86 -6.05
C ALA A 359 -11.39 15.24 -4.70
N ASP A 360 -10.44 14.30 -4.73
CA ASP A 360 -9.77 13.76 -3.55
C ASP A 360 -8.43 14.47 -3.42
N LEU A 361 -8.36 15.44 -2.52
CA LEU A 361 -7.31 16.45 -2.49
C LEU A 361 -6.77 16.61 -1.08
N GLN A 362 -5.54 17.09 -0.97
CA GLN A 362 -4.96 17.52 0.29
C GLN A 362 -4.17 18.81 0.11
N LEU A 363 -4.27 19.70 1.10
CA LEU A 363 -3.52 20.96 1.15
C LEU A 363 -2.51 20.90 2.28
N LEU A 364 -1.23 21.00 1.96
CA LEU A 364 -0.13 20.95 2.92
C LEU A 364 0.42 22.36 3.18
N PRO A 365 0.81 22.70 4.44
CA PRO A 365 1.31 24.01 4.83
C PRO A 365 2.78 24.25 4.43
N VAL A 366 3.14 23.88 3.21
CA VAL A 366 4.50 23.97 2.64
C VAL A 366 4.43 24.32 1.17
N PRO A 367 5.46 24.97 0.58
CA PRO A 367 5.38 25.44 -0.80
C PRO A 367 5.66 24.35 -1.84
N SER A 368 6.28 23.23 -1.47
CA SER A 368 6.72 22.20 -2.41
C SER A 368 6.75 20.80 -1.81
N TRP A 369 6.81 19.79 -2.67
CA TRP A 369 6.89 18.38 -2.27
C TRP A 369 8.20 18.08 -1.51
N GLU A 370 9.31 18.70 -1.91
CA GLU A 370 10.58 18.54 -1.21
C GLU A 370 10.51 19.04 0.23
N GLU A 371 9.81 20.16 0.46
CA GLU A 371 9.55 20.66 1.80
C GLU A 371 8.55 19.79 2.56
N ALA A 372 7.54 19.21 1.89
CA ALA A 372 6.65 18.24 2.51
C ALA A 372 7.42 17.01 3.02
N LEU A 373 8.29 16.42 2.19
CA LEU A 373 9.14 15.29 2.58
C LEU A 373 10.08 15.65 3.73
N ARG A 374 10.67 16.85 3.72
CA ARG A 374 11.63 17.28 4.75
C ARG A 374 10.96 17.59 6.09
N LEU A 375 9.82 18.30 6.06
CA LEU A 375 9.16 18.83 7.26
C LEU A 375 8.09 17.91 7.83
N GLN A 376 7.59 16.96 7.03
CA GLN A 376 6.55 16.01 7.44
C GLN A 376 5.31 16.71 8.06
N PRO A 377 4.76 17.78 7.46
CA PRO A 377 3.63 18.49 8.06
C PRO A 377 2.34 17.66 8.03
N LEU A 378 1.43 17.95 8.94
CA LEU A 378 0.03 17.52 8.80
C LEU A 378 -0.63 18.31 7.64
N PRO A 379 -1.52 17.69 6.84
CA PRO A 379 -2.38 18.43 5.92
C PRO A 379 -3.22 19.46 6.67
N GLU A 380 -3.29 20.70 6.18
CA GLU A 380 -4.23 21.71 6.69
C GLU A 380 -5.68 21.30 6.39
N LYS A 381 -5.89 20.68 5.23
CA LYS A 381 -7.20 20.25 4.73
C LYS A 381 -7.08 18.98 3.90
N VAL A 382 -8.06 18.09 4.05
CA VAL A 382 -8.24 16.90 3.21
C VAL A 382 -9.67 16.89 2.69
N TRP A 383 -9.80 16.70 1.37
CA TRP A 383 -11.08 16.54 0.71
C TRP A 383 -11.19 15.13 0.12
N PHE A 384 -12.39 14.59 0.17
CA PHE A 384 -12.76 13.33 -0.44
C PHE A 384 -14.11 13.50 -1.13
N LYS A 385 -14.21 13.12 -2.40
CA LYS A 385 -15.39 13.33 -3.25
C LYS A 385 -15.86 14.80 -3.19
N GLY A 386 -14.90 15.74 -3.21
CA GLY A 386 -15.15 17.18 -3.15
C GLY A 386 -15.62 17.73 -1.79
N ARG A 387 -15.83 16.89 -0.78
CA ARG A 387 -16.21 17.30 0.58
C ARG A 387 -14.99 17.41 1.47
N LEU A 388 -14.93 18.43 2.32
CA LEU A 388 -13.92 18.54 3.37
C LEU A 388 -14.18 17.44 4.40
N VAL A 389 -13.21 16.55 4.62
CA VAL A 389 -13.31 15.40 5.53
C VAL A 389 -12.36 15.49 6.72
N ALA A 390 -11.29 16.29 6.61
CA ALA A 390 -10.44 16.64 7.73
C ALA A 390 -9.89 18.06 7.59
N ASP A 391 -9.74 18.74 8.73
CA ASP A 391 -8.99 19.99 8.86
C ASP A 391 -8.06 19.92 10.08
N SER A 392 -6.89 20.53 10.00
CA SER A 392 -5.90 20.51 11.08
C SER A 392 -5.19 21.85 11.22
N SER A 393 -4.84 22.19 12.46
CA SER A 393 -4.04 23.36 12.80
C SER A 393 -3.01 23.01 13.88
N VAL A 394 -1.80 23.54 13.76
CA VAL A 394 -0.69 23.28 14.69
C VAL A 394 -0.19 24.61 15.24
N GLU A 395 -0.18 24.75 16.57
CA GLU A 395 0.41 25.90 17.26
C GLU A 395 1.65 25.45 18.04
N THR A 396 2.79 26.14 17.84
CA THR A 396 4.02 25.91 18.62
C THR A 396 4.47 27.22 19.26
N ARG A 397 4.70 27.22 20.58
CA ARG A 397 5.20 28.37 21.33
C ARG A 397 6.62 28.13 21.81
N LEU A 398 7.54 29.00 21.41
CA LEU A 398 8.92 28.98 21.90
C LEU A 398 9.05 29.86 23.14
N HIS A 399 9.31 29.24 24.29
CA HIS A 399 9.61 29.96 25.52
C HIS A 399 11.12 30.18 25.63
N ARG A 400 11.58 31.42 25.53
CA ARG A 400 13.00 31.78 25.72
C ARG A 400 13.17 32.39 27.10
N SER A 401 14.12 31.88 27.88
CA SER A 401 14.61 32.58 29.06
C SER A 401 15.41 33.80 28.62
N SER A 402 15.08 34.98 29.16
CA SER A 402 15.81 36.24 28.97
C SER A 402 17.22 36.18 29.54
#